data_AF-A0A942T2R0-F1
#
_entry.id   AF-A0A942T2R0-F1
#
_cell.length_a   1.000
_cell.length_b   1.000
_cell.length_c   1.000
_cell.angle_alpha   90.00
_cell.angle_beta   90.00
_cell.angle_gamma   90.00
#
_symmetry.space_group_name_H-M   'P 1'
#
loop_
_entity.id
_entity.type
_entity.pdbx_description
1 polymer ?
#
loop_
_entity_poly.entity_id
_entity_poly.type
_entity_poly.pdbx_seq_one_letter_code
_entity_poly.pdbx_strand_id
1 'polypeptide(L)' 'MLVFFISEKFILEFPYGTFKYKMASSKIVDKNDRTIIRKAGKEELVLSTCYPFHFVGNAPKRYIIYAYPVE' A
#
# COMPACT_ATOMS: atom_id res chain seq x y z
N MET A 1 -11.35 -5.60 -7.15
CA MET A 1 -10.75 -5.07 -5.91
C MET A 1 -10.64 -3.57 -6.09
N LEU A 2 -11.57 -2.83 -5.50
CA LEU A 2 -11.52 -1.37 -5.48
C LEU A 2 -10.91 -0.94 -4.16
N VAL A 3 -10.01 0.04 -4.22
CA VAL A 3 -9.34 0.60 -3.05
C VAL A 3 -9.80 2.04 -2.93
N PHE A 4 -10.59 2.34 -1.90
CA PHE A 4 -11.02 3.69 -1.60
C PHE A 4 -10.15 4.29 -0.51
N PHE A 5 -9.68 5.52 -0.73
CA PHE A 5 -8.95 6.30 0.27
C PHE A 5 -9.88 7.37 0.83
N ILE A 6 -10.36 7.18 2.07
CA ILE A 6 -11.26 8.12 2.74
C ILE A 6 -10.59 8.61 4.01
N SER A 7 -10.12 9.85 3.95
CA SER A 7 -9.53 10.72 5.01
C SER A 7 -8.46 10.16 5.95
N GLU A 8 -8.21 8.85 6.03
CA GLU A 8 -7.19 8.17 6.87
C GLU A 8 -7.23 6.64 6.72
N LYS A 9 -8.29 6.09 6.12
CA LYS A 9 -8.55 4.65 6.03
C LYS A 9 -8.58 4.18 4.58
N PHE A 10 -8.03 2.99 4.37
CA PHE A 10 -8.19 2.21 3.15
C PHE A 10 -9.35 1.23 3.33
N ILE A 11 -10.29 1.27 2.39
CA ILE A 11 -11.40 0.31 2.35
C ILE A 11 -11.18 -0.59 1.14
N LEU A 12 -11.05 -1.88 1.40
CA LEU A 12 -10.95 -2.91 0.37
C LEU A 12 -12.31 -3.60 0.23
N GLU A 13 -12.90 -3.45 -0.94
CA GLU A 13 -14.15 -4.13 -1.28
C GLU A 13 -13.87 -5.36 -2.13
N PHE A 14 -14.30 -6.51 -1.62
CA PHE A 14 -14.31 -7.79 -2.32
C PHE A 14 -15.75 -8.31 -2.42
N PRO A 15 -16.05 -9.18 -3.38
CA PRO A 15 -17.39 -9.78 -3.51
C PRO A 15 -17.88 -10.52 -2.25
N TYR A 16 -16.94 -10.95 -1.39
CA TYR A 16 -17.20 -11.72 -0.18
C TYR A 16 -17.13 -10.89 1.12
N GLY A 17 -16.83 -9.59 1.04
CA GLY A 17 -16.71 -8.76 2.24
C GLY A 17 -15.96 -7.46 2.04
N THR A 18 -16.05 -6.59 3.06
CA THR A 18 -15.36 -5.30 3.11
C THR A 18 -14.35 -5.31 4.24
N PHE A 19 -13.11 -4.92 3.96
CA PHE A 19 -12.04 -4.85 4.93
C PHE A 19 -11.56 -3.42 5.09
N LYS A 20 -11.38 -2.98 6.33
CA LYS A 20 -10.94 -1.62 6.65
C LYS A 20 -9.52 -1.67 7.19
N TYR A 21 -8.68 -0.78 6.70
CA TYR A 21 -7.30 -0.63 7.13
C TYR A 21 -7.02 0.84 7.45
N LYS A 22 -6.16 1.12 8.43
CA LYS A 22 -5.69 2.46 8.76
C LYS A 22 -4.24 2.60 8.30
N MET A 23 -3.94 3.70 7.60
CA MET A 23 -2.57 4.01 7.21
C MET A 23 -1.70 4.19 8.46
N ALA A 24 -0.59 3.46 8.53
CA ALA A 24 0.35 3.55 9.64
C ALA A 24 1.59 4.35 9.25
N SER A 25 2.19 4.05 8.10
CA SER A 25 3.39 4.74 7.61
C SER A 25 3.52 4.61 6.10
N SER A 26 4.26 5.53 5.49
CA SER A 26 4.73 5.38 4.11
C SER A 26 6.25 5.45 4.01
N LYS A 27 6.79 4.88 2.94
CA LYS A 27 8.21 4.92 2.61
C LYS A 27 8.39 5.05 1.11
N ILE A 28 9.28 5.94 0.69
CA ILE A 28 9.76 5.97 -0.69
C ILE A 28 11.03 5.11 -0.73
N VAL A 29 11.03 4.11 -1.60
CA VAL A 29 12.15 3.19 -1.78
C VAL A 29 12.54 3.11 -3.25
N ASP A 30 13.75 2.66 -3.52
CA ASP A 30 14.19 2.37 -4.88
C ASP A 30 13.43 1.18 -5.46
N LYS A 31 13.20 1.16 -6.78
CA LYS A 31 12.49 0.07 -7.48
C LYS A 31 13.10 -1.31 -7.20
N ASN A 32 14.40 -1.39 -6.95
CA ASN A 32 15.12 -2.65 -6.74
C ASN A 32 15.21 -3.06 -5.26
N ASP A 33 14.68 -2.25 -4.34
CA ASP A 33 14.76 -2.53 -2.91
C ASP A 33 13.78 -3.65 -2.51
N ARG A 34 14.34 -4.82 -2.18
CA ARG A 34 13.59 -6.02 -1.75
C ARG A 34 13.29 -6.04 -0.25
N THR A 35 13.78 -5.06 0.53
CA THR A 35 13.55 -5.00 1.98
C THR A 35 12.09 -4.75 2.36
N ILE A 36 11.26 -4.41 1.38
CA ILE A 36 9.81 -4.19 1.50
C ILE A 36 9.06 -5.51 1.78
N ILE A 37 9.54 -6.62 1.20
CA ILE A 37 8.90 -7.93 1.36
C ILE A 37 9.45 -8.57 2.64
N ARG A 38 9.03 -8.06 3.79
CA ARG A 38 9.23 -8.76 5.07
C ARG A 38 8.03 -9.67 5.32
N LYS A 39 8.29 -10.82 5.96
CA LYS A 39 7.21 -11.61 6.59
C LYS A 39 6.56 -10.73 7.66
N ALA A 40 5.40 -10.18 7.36
CA ALA A 40 4.56 -9.58 8.38
C ALA A 40 4.04 -10.72 9.27
N GLY A 41 4.39 -10.69 10.57
CA GLY A 41 3.87 -11.67 11.54
C GLY A 41 2.40 -11.45 11.90
N LYS A 42 1.77 -10.41 11.34
CA LYS A 42 0.38 -9.98 11.52
C LYS A 42 -0.18 -9.54 10.17
N GLU A 43 -1.51 -9.53 10.05
CA GLU A 43 -2.18 -9.02 8.85
C GLU A 43 -1.80 -7.54 8.61
N GLU A 44 -1.22 -7.27 7.44
CA GLU A 44 -0.71 -5.96 7.03
C GLU A 44 -1.04 -5.76 5.56
N LEU A 45 -1.60 -4.60 5.24
CA LEU A 45 -1.82 -4.15 3.87
C LEU A 45 -0.62 -3.32 3.42
N VAL A 46 0.12 -3.83 2.43
CA VAL A 46 1.23 -3.12 1.79
C VAL A 46 0.79 -2.69 0.39
N LEU A 47 0.65 -1.38 0.18
CA LEU A 47 0.33 -0.81 -1.12
C LEU A 47 1.59 -0.25 -1.77
N SER A 48 1.94 -0.73 -2.97
CA SER A 48 3.06 -0.19 -3.76
C SER A 48 2.54 0.55 -4.99
N THR A 49 2.86 1.83 -5.13
CA THR A 49 2.57 2.62 -6.33
C THR A 49 3.84 3.20 -6.97
N CYS A 50 3.82 3.40 -8.28
CA CYS A 50 4.95 3.94 -9.04
C CYS A 50 5.17 5.41 -8.68
N TYR A 51 6.43 5.80 -8.46
CA TYR A 51 6.82 7.18 -8.21
C TYR A 51 8.03 7.58 -9.09
N PRO A 52 8.02 8.77 -9.72
CA PRO A 52 7.04 9.84 -9.60
C PRO A 52 5.76 9.62 -10.44
N PHE A 53 4.66 10.22 -10.00
CA PHE A 53 3.30 10.02 -10.52
C PHE A 53 3.10 10.41 -12.00
N HIS A 54 4.05 11.14 -12.61
CA HIS A 54 4.03 11.61 -14.00
C HIS A 54 5.22 11.08 -14.83
N PHE A 55 5.70 9.88 -14.57
CA PHE A 55 6.81 9.32 -15.36
C PHE A 55 6.32 8.43 -16.50
N VAL A 56 6.60 8.81 -17.74
CA VAL A 56 6.49 7.94 -18.92
C VAL A 56 7.78 7.12 -19.01
N GLY A 57 7.80 5.93 -18.41
CA GLY A 57 8.96 5.03 -18.39
C GLY A 57 9.03 4.14 -17.14
N ASN A 58 10.17 3.47 -16.91
CA ASN A 58 10.43 2.71 -15.69
C ASN A 58 10.61 3.67 -14.50
N ALA A 59 9.55 3.88 -13.72
CA ALA A 59 9.61 4.70 -12.51
C ALA A 59 10.75 4.22 -11.59
N PRO A 60 11.74 5.08 -11.28
CA PRO A 60 12.93 4.67 -10.52
C PRO A 60 12.61 4.40 -9.05
N LYS A 61 11.49 4.93 -8.53
CA LYS A 61 11.12 4.81 -7.13
C LYS A 61 9.73 4.19 -6.98
N ARG A 62 9.49 3.59 -5.83
CA ARG A 62 8.19 3.07 -5.41
C ARG A 62 7.77 3.79 -4.14
N TYR A 63 6.51 4.22 -4.11
CA TYR A 63 5.89 4.70 -2.88
C TYR A 63 5.16 3.52 -2.23
N ILE A 64 5.65 3.13 -1.06
CA ILE A 64 5.12 2.02 -0.28
C ILE A 64 4.32 2.59 0.86
N ILE A 65 3.11 2.11 1.04
CA ILE A 65 2.24 2.45 2.16
C ILE A 65 1.99 1.19 2.97
N TYR A 66 2.19 1.29 4.28
CA TYR A 66 1.89 0.26 5.26
C TYR A 66 0.60 0.66 5.99
N ALA A 67 -0.35 -0.26 6.03
CA ALA A 67 -1.62 -0.09 6.71
C ALA A 67 -1.98 -1.35 7.51
N TYR A 68 -2.60 -1.15 8.67
CA TYR A 68 -3.02 -2.25 9.55
C TYR A 68 -4.54 -2.35 9.58
N PRO A 69 -5.12 -3.56 9.71
CA PRO A 69 -6.55 -3.73 9.79
C PRO A 69 -7.10 -2.98 11.01
N VAL A 70 -8.28 -2.40 10.83
CA VAL A 70 -9.04 -1.73 11.90
C VAL A 70 -10.36 -2.47 12.02
N GLU A 71 -10.68 -2.91 13.24
CA GLU A 71 -12.00 -3.46 13.58
C GLU A 71 -13.11 -2.41 13.33
#